data_AF-A0A415DU49-F1
#
_entry.id   AF-A0A415DU49-F1
#
_cell.length_a   1.000
_cell.length_b   1.000
_cell.length_c   1.000
_cell.angle_alpha   90.00
_cell.angle_beta   90.00
_cell.angle_gamma   90.00
#
_symmetry.space_group_name_H-M   'P 1'
#
loop_
_entity.id
_entity.type
_entity.pdbx_description
1 polymer ?
#
loop_
_entity_poly.entity_id
_entity_poly.type
_entity_poly.pdbx_seq_one_letter_code
_entity_poly.pdbx_strand_id
1 'polypeptide(L)'
;MADNMGGISETWFVIPKDVKNIITGSGLAKVILKDGAVWFPVHIGRYGTVIKVEPQTADAGTLYNVSATIQIPRQYLDEAGMFFCKRLNRTGAVIKYKNFNGDWFVVGSERFPLKCTFEILHPNNPGGFSGYKLTISGKQLSPQLQITE
;
A
#
# COMPACT_ATOMS: atom_id res chain seq x y z
N MET A 1 15.70 2.69 -23.63
CA MET A 1 15.92 2.13 -22.28
C MET A 1 15.25 3.09 -21.31
N ALA A 2 14.03 2.78 -20.90
CA ALA A 2 13.38 3.51 -19.81
C ALA A 2 13.61 2.65 -18.57
N ASP A 3 14.64 2.99 -17.80
CA ASP A 3 14.86 2.36 -16.51
C ASP A 3 13.61 2.62 -15.68
N ASN A 4 12.86 1.54 -15.47
CA ASN A 4 11.69 1.51 -14.63
C ASN A 4 12.21 1.74 -13.20
N MET A 5 12.37 3.00 -12.79
CA MET A 5 12.58 3.42 -11.40
C MET A 5 11.30 3.17 -10.59
N GLY A 6 10.74 1.95 -10.71
CA GLY A 6 9.46 1.50 -10.18
C GLY A 6 9.40 1.40 -8.67
N GLY A 7 10.28 2.11 -7.97
CA GLY A 7 10.22 2.28 -6.55
C GLY A 7 9.15 3.29 -6.15
N ILE A 8 8.76 3.17 -4.90
CA ILE A 8 7.85 4.06 -4.22
C ILE A 8 8.70 5.06 -3.44
N SER A 9 8.28 6.32 -3.38
CA SER A 9 8.90 7.36 -2.57
C SER A 9 8.17 7.55 -1.25
N GLU A 10 6.85 7.42 -1.25
CA GLU A 10 6.01 7.65 -0.08
C GLU A 10 4.79 6.71 -0.07
N THR A 11 4.33 6.27 1.10
CA THR A 11 3.16 5.38 1.26
C THR A 11 2.23 5.82 2.38
N TRP A 12 0.91 5.67 2.16
CA TRP A 12 -0.11 5.92 3.15
C TRP A 12 -1.17 4.85 3.11
N PHE A 13 -1.73 4.61 4.28
CA PHE A 13 -2.68 3.55 4.53
C PHE A 13 -3.94 4.13 5.12
N VAL A 14 -5.08 3.57 4.75
CA VAL A 14 -6.34 3.82 5.44
C VAL A 14 -7.06 2.50 5.65
N ILE A 15 -7.82 2.44 6.74
CA ILE A 15 -8.62 1.25 7.04
C ILE A 15 -9.77 1.23 6.03
N PRO A 16 -10.07 0.07 5.40
CA PRO A 16 -11.06 0.01 4.32
C PRO A 16 -12.43 0.58 4.70
N LYS A 17 -12.88 0.31 5.93
CA LYS A 17 -14.15 0.82 6.46
C LYS A 17 -14.21 2.35 6.60
N ASP A 18 -13.07 3.03 6.58
CA ASP A 18 -12.98 4.49 6.72
C ASP A 18 -12.98 5.18 5.34
N VAL A 19 -12.96 4.41 4.25
CA VAL A 19 -13.22 4.88 2.90
C VAL A 19 -14.73 5.01 2.70
N LYS A 20 -15.19 6.20 2.30
CA LYS A 20 -16.60 6.46 1.97
C LYS A 20 -16.90 6.09 0.53
N ASN A 21 -16.02 6.46 -0.40
CA ASN A 21 -16.17 6.12 -1.81
C ASN A 21 -14.83 6.21 -2.54
N ILE A 22 -14.70 5.47 -3.65
CA ILE A 22 -13.63 5.65 -4.64
C ILE A 22 -14.32 5.87 -5.98
N ILE A 23 -14.28 7.11 -6.46
CA ILE A 23 -14.83 7.48 -7.77
C ILE A 23 -13.73 7.20 -8.79
N THR A 24 -14.04 6.40 -9.81
CA THR A 24 -13.07 6.01 -10.85
C THR A 24 -13.54 6.46 -12.23
N GLY A 25 -12.62 6.91 -13.07
CA GLY A 25 -12.91 7.34 -14.43
C GLY A 25 -11.64 7.61 -15.23
N SER A 26 -11.56 7.12 -16.47
CA SER A 26 -10.43 7.34 -17.38
C SER A 26 -9.04 7.01 -16.80
N GLY A 27 -8.93 5.95 -15.99
CA GLY A 27 -7.68 5.57 -15.33
C GLY A 27 -7.34 6.39 -14.07
N LEU A 28 -8.19 7.35 -13.71
CA LEU A 28 -8.07 8.19 -12.54
C LEU A 28 -8.97 7.71 -11.42
N ALA A 29 -8.62 8.07 -10.20
CA ALA A 29 -9.40 7.84 -9.00
C ALA A 29 -9.44 9.08 -8.09
N LYS A 30 -10.58 9.30 -7.45
CA LYS A 30 -10.73 10.20 -6.31
C LYS A 30 -11.20 9.41 -5.11
N VAL A 31 -10.39 9.38 -4.05
CA VAL A 31 -10.70 8.66 -2.82
C VAL A 31 -11.32 9.62 -1.81
N ILE A 32 -12.55 9.32 -1.39
CA ILE A 32 -13.30 10.10 -0.40
C ILE A 32 -13.30 9.30 0.89
N LEU A 33 -12.78 9.87 1.97
CA LEU A 33 -12.82 9.27 3.30
C LEU A 33 -14.09 9.67 4.05
N LYS A 34 -14.44 8.91 5.09
CA LYS A 34 -15.50 9.28 6.05
C LYS A 34 -15.02 10.43 6.93
N ASP A 35 -15.95 11.19 7.51
CA ASP A 35 -15.61 12.35 8.34
C ASP A 35 -14.73 11.93 9.53
N GLY A 36 -13.64 12.68 9.75
CA GLY A 36 -12.65 12.39 10.78
C GLY A 36 -11.64 11.28 10.44
N ALA A 37 -11.80 10.57 9.30
CA ALA A 37 -10.82 9.60 8.85
C ALA A 37 -9.65 10.27 8.14
N VAL A 38 -8.45 9.74 8.38
CA VAL A 38 -7.20 10.27 7.83
C VAL A 38 -6.35 9.14 7.25
N TRP A 39 -5.56 9.50 6.26
CA TRP A 39 -4.49 8.66 5.74
C TRP A 39 -3.35 8.59 6.76
N PHE A 40 -2.94 7.38 7.12
CA PHE A 40 -1.80 7.15 8.00
C PHE A 40 -0.51 7.03 7.16
N PRO A 41 0.46 7.95 7.29
CA PRO A 41 1.72 7.84 6.58
C PRO A 41 2.57 6.69 7.12
N VAL A 42 3.17 5.91 6.24
CA VAL A 42 4.19 4.92 6.58
C VAL A 42 5.45 5.26 5.80
N HIS A 43 6.51 5.61 6.52
CA HIS A 43 7.78 5.97 5.90
C HIS A 43 8.57 4.72 5.56
N ILE A 44 8.81 4.54 4.27
CA ILE A 44 9.54 3.40 3.73
C ILE A 44 11.05 3.54 4.00
N GLY A 45 11.74 2.42 4.15
CA GLY A 45 13.19 2.37 4.20
C GLY A 45 13.82 2.65 2.83
N ARG A 46 15.15 2.83 2.81
CA ARG A 46 15.92 3.17 1.59
C ARG A 46 15.86 2.13 0.46
N TYR A 47 15.34 0.92 0.68
CA TYR A 47 15.42 -0.17 -0.28
C TYR A 47 14.11 -0.42 -1.03
N GLY A 48 14.15 -0.17 -2.35
CA GLY A 48 13.55 -1.00 -3.41
C GLY A 48 12.07 -1.38 -3.29
N THR A 49 11.29 -0.63 -2.51
CA THR A 49 9.88 -0.96 -2.26
C THR A 49 9.08 -0.68 -3.52
N VAL A 50 8.48 -1.73 -4.08
CA VAL A 50 7.64 -1.68 -5.29
C VAL A 50 6.27 -2.24 -4.96
N ILE A 51 5.20 -1.56 -5.40
CA ILE A 51 3.87 -2.14 -5.50
C ILE A 51 3.75 -2.72 -6.91
N LYS A 52 3.58 -4.04 -6.98
CA LYS A 52 3.32 -4.75 -8.23
C LYS A 52 1.84 -4.93 -8.40
N VAL A 53 1.32 -4.55 -9.55
CA VAL A 53 -0.06 -4.78 -9.96
C VAL A 53 -0.03 -5.53 -11.29
N GLU A 54 -0.32 -6.83 -11.24
CA GLU A 54 -0.16 -7.73 -12.37
C GLU A 54 -1.53 -8.25 -12.82
N PRO A 55 -1.88 -8.17 -14.12
CA PRO A 55 -3.13 -8.71 -14.62
C PRO A 55 -3.11 -10.25 -14.53
N GLN A 56 -4.22 -10.81 -14.07
CA GLN A 56 -4.54 -12.22 -14.08
C GLN A 56 -5.84 -12.39 -14.87
N THR A 57 -5.72 -12.88 -16.10
CA THR A 57 -6.87 -13.19 -16.95
C THR A 57 -7.58 -14.43 -16.40
N ALA A 58 -8.89 -14.32 -16.23
CA ALA A 58 -9.78 -15.44 -15.91
C ALA A 58 -10.99 -15.40 -16.85
N ASP A 59 -11.74 -16.50 -16.93
CA ASP A 59 -12.90 -16.63 -17.83
C ASP A 59 -14.00 -15.57 -17.54
N ALA A 60 -14.04 -15.05 -16.31
CA ALA A 60 -14.98 -14.02 -15.86
C ALA A 60 -14.47 -12.57 -16.04
N GLY A 61 -13.31 -12.38 -16.67
CA GLY A 61 -12.67 -11.08 -16.87
C GLY A 61 -11.26 -10.98 -16.25
N THR A 62 -10.67 -9.79 -16.29
CA THR A 62 -9.32 -9.54 -15.75
C THR A 62 -9.38 -9.13 -14.29
N LEU A 63 -8.72 -9.90 -13.43
CA LEU A 63 -8.39 -9.48 -12.06
C LEU A 63 -6.95 -8.95 -12.03
N TYR A 64 -6.63 -8.11 -11.06
CA TYR A 64 -5.27 -7.62 -10.87
C TYR A 64 -4.76 -8.07 -9.52
N ASN A 65 -3.67 -8.84 -9.52
CA ASN A 65 -2.96 -9.22 -8.31
C ASN A 65 -2.09 -8.06 -7.84
N VAL A 66 -2.32 -7.61 -6.61
CA VAL A 66 -1.54 -6.57 -5.97
C VAL A 66 -0.60 -7.23 -4.97
N SER A 67 0.68 -6.92 -5.02
CA SER A 67 1.65 -7.35 -4.02
C SER A 67 2.69 -6.28 -3.74
N ALA A 68 3.11 -6.17 -2.48
CA ALA A 68 4.22 -5.30 -2.09
C ALA A 68 4.87 -5.79 -0.80
N THR A 69 6.13 -5.42 -0.61
CA THR A 69 6.82 -5.60 0.66
C THR A 69 7.48 -4.28 1.03
N ILE A 70 7.11 -3.74 2.18
CA ILE A 70 7.63 -2.48 2.70
C ILE A 70 8.46 -2.80 3.94
N GLN A 71 9.71 -2.36 3.94
CA GLN A 71 10.57 -2.38 5.14
C GLN A 71 10.56 -1.00 5.78
N ILE A 72 10.33 -0.95 7.09
CA ILE A 72 10.19 0.29 7.86
C ILE A 72 11.31 0.32 8.91
N PRO A 73 12.28 1.24 8.83
CA PRO A 73 13.30 1.44 9.85
C PRO A 73 12.67 1.70 11.23
N ARG A 74 13.32 1.24 12.31
CA ARG A 74 12.77 1.41 13.67
C ARG A 74 12.43 2.86 14.01
N GLN A 75 13.27 3.80 13.60
CA GLN A 75 13.08 5.24 13.89
C GLN A 75 11.85 5.86 13.21
N TYR A 76 11.23 5.17 12.26
CA TYR A 76 10.13 5.69 11.44
C TYR A 76 8.75 5.15 11.85
N LEU A 77 8.68 4.36 12.92
CA LEU A 77 7.42 3.85 13.43
C LEU A 77 7.41 3.94 14.97
N ASP A 78 6.57 4.83 15.47
CA ASP A 78 6.29 4.99 16.89
C ASP A 78 5.24 3.97 17.37
N GLU A 79 4.86 4.04 18.65
CA GLU A 79 3.90 3.11 19.25
C GLU A 79 2.52 3.19 18.59
N ALA A 80 2.07 4.40 18.23
CA ALA A 80 0.81 4.61 17.53
C ALA A 80 0.83 3.98 16.14
N GLY A 81 1.92 4.15 15.39
CA GLY A 81 2.13 3.52 14.10
C GLY A 81 2.23 2.01 14.19
N MET A 82 2.90 1.47 15.22
CA MET A 82 2.91 0.03 15.48
C MET A 82 1.50 -0.51 15.75
N PHE A 83 0.71 0.19 16.55
CA PHE A 83 -0.68 -0.20 16.83
C PHE A 83 -1.53 -0.16 15.56
N PHE A 84 -1.37 0.88 14.74
CA PHE A 84 -2.03 1.01 13.46
C PHE A 84 -1.65 -0.14 12.51
N CYS A 85 -0.36 -0.41 12.30
CA CYS A 85 0.11 -1.50 11.45
C CYS A 85 -0.36 -2.88 11.93
N LYS A 86 -0.37 -3.13 13.26
CA LYS A 86 -0.94 -4.36 13.83
C LYS A 86 -2.43 -4.49 13.54
N ARG A 87 -3.18 -3.38 13.54
CA ARG A 87 -4.61 -3.37 13.18
C ARG A 87 -4.84 -3.75 11.72
N LEU A 88 -3.94 -3.34 10.80
CA LEU A 88 -4.01 -3.71 9.39
C LEU A 88 -3.97 -5.23 9.16
N ASN A 89 -3.33 -6.01 10.05
CA ASN A 89 -3.31 -7.48 9.96
C ASN A 89 -4.72 -8.09 9.98
N ARG A 90 -5.67 -7.42 10.61
CA ARG A 90 -7.06 -7.89 10.75
C ARG A 90 -8.00 -7.20 9.78
N THR A 91 -7.78 -5.92 9.51
CA THR A 91 -8.70 -5.11 8.71
C THR A 91 -8.36 -5.07 7.22
N GLY A 92 -7.14 -5.43 6.85
CA GLY A 92 -6.57 -5.04 5.56
C GLY A 92 -6.40 -3.53 5.44
N ALA A 93 -6.08 -3.08 4.23
CA ALA A 93 -5.86 -1.67 3.92
C ALA A 93 -6.32 -1.28 2.50
N VAL A 94 -6.65 -0.01 2.35
CA VAL A 94 -6.53 0.71 1.08
C VAL A 94 -5.25 1.53 1.15
N ILE A 95 -4.46 1.52 0.08
CA ILE A 95 -3.12 2.09 0.07
C ILE A 95 -3.07 3.14 -1.03
N LYS A 96 -2.57 4.33 -0.68
CA LYS A 96 -2.07 5.28 -1.68
C LYS A 96 -0.57 5.38 -1.59
N TYR A 97 0.08 5.59 -2.71
CA TYR A 97 1.52 5.71 -2.77
C TYR A 97 1.92 6.68 -3.87
N LYS A 98 3.12 7.24 -3.71
CA LYS A 98 3.75 8.11 -4.68
C LYS A 98 4.90 7.36 -5.33
N ASN A 99 4.91 7.28 -6.66
CA ASN A 99 6.07 6.73 -7.37
C ASN A 99 7.25 7.72 -7.35
N PHE A 100 8.40 7.34 -7.88
CA PHE A 100 9.54 8.27 -8.01
C PHE A 100 9.31 9.40 -9.02
N ASN A 101 8.38 9.24 -9.96
CA ASN A 101 8.01 10.29 -10.91
C ASN A 101 7.13 11.39 -10.26
N GLY A 102 6.68 11.17 -9.03
CA GLY A 102 5.83 12.09 -8.28
C GLY A 102 4.33 11.86 -8.43
N ASP A 103 3.93 10.89 -9.24
CA ASP A 103 2.53 10.53 -9.45
C ASP A 103 1.98 9.71 -8.28
N TRP A 104 0.75 10.03 -7.92
CA TRP A 104 0.01 9.35 -6.88
C TRP A 104 -0.87 8.26 -7.44
N PHE A 105 -0.88 7.10 -6.78
CA PHE A 105 -1.72 5.97 -7.13
C PHE A 105 -2.47 5.44 -5.93
N VAL A 106 -3.61 4.77 -6.17
CA VAL A 106 -4.36 4.00 -5.19
C VAL A 106 -4.48 2.54 -5.61
N VAL A 107 -4.36 1.66 -4.62
CA VAL A 107 -4.65 0.22 -4.72
C VAL A 107 -5.48 -0.24 -3.52
N GLY A 108 -6.31 -1.27 -3.75
CA GLY A 108 -7.33 -1.71 -2.82
C GLY A 108 -8.59 -0.84 -2.85
N SER A 109 -9.65 -1.35 -2.23
CA SER A 109 -10.91 -0.63 -2.01
C SER A 109 -11.60 -1.14 -0.76
N GLU A 110 -12.71 -0.51 -0.36
CA GLU A 110 -13.54 -1.03 0.73
C GLU A 110 -14.05 -2.47 0.43
N ARG A 111 -14.43 -2.73 -0.82
CA ARG A 111 -14.94 -4.04 -1.27
C ARG A 111 -13.85 -5.09 -1.48
N PHE A 112 -12.66 -4.63 -1.86
CA PHE A 112 -11.49 -5.46 -2.11
C PHE A 112 -10.28 -4.92 -1.34
N PRO A 113 -10.29 -5.05 0.00
CA PRO A 113 -9.19 -4.56 0.81
C PRO A 113 -7.95 -5.43 0.61
N LEU A 114 -6.78 -4.81 0.62
CA LEU A 114 -5.52 -5.54 0.52
C LEU A 114 -5.20 -6.14 1.88
N LYS A 115 -4.87 -7.43 1.90
CA LYS A 115 -4.38 -8.10 3.10
C LYS A 115 -3.01 -7.54 3.46
N CYS A 116 -2.84 -7.23 4.74
CA CYS A 116 -1.56 -6.79 5.28
C CYS A 116 -1.04 -7.82 6.29
N THR A 117 0.26 -8.03 6.31
CA THR A 117 0.96 -8.81 7.33
C THR A 117 2.12 -7.96 7.86
N PHE A 118 1.99 -7.51 9.10
CA PHE A 118 2.98 -6.74 9.83
C PHE A 118 3.81 -7.65 10.72
N GLU A 119 5.13 -7.57 10.56
CA GLU A 119 6.12 -8.39 11.26
C GLU A 119 7.20 -7.48 11.86
N ILE A 120 7.66 -7.81 13.06
CA ILE A 120 8.83 -7.15 13.66
C ILE A 120 10.07 -7.95 13.24
N LEU A 121 11.02 -7.27 12.58
CA LEU A 121 12.25 -7.90 12.11
C LEU A 121 13.35 -7.73 13.16
N HIS A 122 13.76 -8.88 13.69
CA HIS A 122 14.94 -9.02 14.54
C HIS A 122 16.06 -9.64 13.70
N PRO A 123 17.20 -8.96 13.51
CA PRO A 123 18.29 -9.52 12.73
C PRO A 123 18.93 -10.67 13.49
N ASN A 124 19.02 -11.83 12.84
CA ASN A 124 19.70 -13.01 13.39
C ASN A 124 21.21 -13.01 13.09
N ASN A 125 21.70 -12.08 12.26
CA ASN A 125 23.10 -11.94 11.86
C ASN A 125 23.57 -10.49 12.03
N PRO A 126 24.88 -10.25 12.29
CA PRO A 126 25.47 -8.91 12.26
C PRO A 126 25.22 -8.24 10.91
N GLY A 127 24.68 -7.01 10.92
CA GLY A 127 24.36 -6.25 9.70
C GLY A 127 22.99 -6.56 9.07
N GLY A 128 22.20 -7.47 9.65
CA GLY A 128 20.82 -7.69 9.23
C GLY A 128 19.92 -6.48 9.48
N PHE A 129 18.91 -6.28 8.62
CA PHE A 129 17.94 -5.20 8.80
C PHE A 129 17.16 -5.41 10.12
N SER A 130 17.12 -4.37 10.95
CA SER A 130 16.28 -4.31 12.14
C SER A 130 15.23 -3.22 11.99
N GLY A 131 13.97 -3.58 12.22
CA GLY A 131 12.86 -2.70 11.94
C GLY A 131 11.57 -3.49 11.86
N TYR A 132 10.73 -3.09 10.93
CA TYR A 132 9.44 -3.71 10.69
C TYR A 132 9.29 -4.05 9.22
N LYS A 133 8.41 -5.00 8.93
CA LYS A 133 8.06 -5.39 7.58
C LYS A 133 6.55 -5.42 7.46
N LEU A 134 6.03 -4.79 6.41
CA LEU A 134 4.64 -4.87 6.01
C LEU A 134 4.59 -5.57 4.65
N THR A 135 4.04 -6.78 4.64
CA THR A 135 3.76 -7.53 3.42
C THR A 135 2.32 -7.28 3.01
N ILE A 136 2.09 -6.94 1.75
CA ILE A 136 0.77 -6.60 1.21
C ILE A 136 0.47 -7.60 0.09
N SER A 137 -0.76 -8.13 0.09
CA SER A 137 -1.26 -8.96 -1.00
C SER A 137 -2.77 -8.83 -1.14
N GLY A 138 -3.27 -8.93 -2.37
CA GLY A 138 -4.71 -8.90 -2.62
C GLY A 138 -5.04 -8.94 -4.10
N LYS A 139 -6.34 -8.89 -4.40
CA LYS A 139 -6.84 -8.79 -5.76
C LYS A 139 -7.78 -7.60 -5.87
N GLN A 140 -7.81 -6.96 -7.04
CA GLN A 140 -8.76 -5.89 -7.36
C GLN A 140 -9.25 -6.00 -8.81
N LEU A 141 -10.34 -5.31 -9.12
CA LEU A 141 -11.01 -5.37 -10.44
C LEU A 141 -10.43 -4.39 -11.47
N SER A 142 -9.64 -3.42 -11.04
CA SER A 142 -9.02 -2.41 -11.88
C SER A 142 -7.49 -2.48 -11.78
N PRO A 143 -6.72 -1.93 -12.72
CA PRO A 143 -5.29 -1.69 -12.50
C PRO A 143 -5.09 -0.68 -11.36
N GLN A 144 -3.84 -0.37 -11.02
CA GLN A 144 -3.54 0.79 -10.17
C GLN A 144 -4.13 2.05 -10.83
N LEU A 145 -4.82 2.87 -10.05
CA LEU A 145 -5.48 4.08 -10.54
C LEU A 145 -4.72 5.31 -10.06
N GLN A 146 -4.50 6.27 -10.96
CA GLN A 146 -3.81 7.51 -10.60
C GLN A 146 -4.76 8.42 -9.81
N ILE A 147 -4.28 8.99 -8.72
CA ILE A 147 -5.07 9.93 -7.92
C ILE A 147 -4.95 11.32 -8.53
N THR A 148 -6.09 11.97 -8.74
CA THR A 148 -6.16 13.41 -9.03
C THR A 148 -6.75 14.13 -7.84
N GLU A 149 -6.15 15.26 -7.46
CA GLU A 149 -6.64 16.10 -6.35
C GLU A 149 -7.99 16.75 -6.70
#